data_AF-A0A850NC01-F1
#
_entry.id   AF-A0A850NC01-F1
#
_cell.length_a   1.000
_cell.length_b   1.000
_cell.length_c   1.000
_cell.angle_alpha   90.00
_cell.angle_beta   90.00
_cell.angle_gamma   90.00
#
_symmetry.space_group_name_H-M   'P 1'
#
loop_
_entity.id
_entity.type
_entity.pdbx_description
1 polymer ?
#
loop_
_entity_poly.entity_id
_entity_poly.type
_entity_poly.pdbx_seq_one_letter_code
_entity_poly.pdbx_strand_id
1 'polypeptide(L)'
;MQTEKQLKILTESGESEFQVRFLKEDGVGLLTTKKDDNYLILESIDFWYDLIQNEYPKKKKCSCRNEWFNVQFNYTPRFGTNDYREIVVFTTCTSCNKVTKALSIDIDYSPTDNLFSNPISFCEKPNIKYKFTEFNSYWTGDDLKDFLSFIYNDLKLYVYCWFFEFPENIRRFEKVSFDKIIKIITINHKYLDFFFSSYELDNDKIIKGSDDKGIYIDSDKWRRFEIIHLSSPFVIVGYGTLYYIHFCNQYLDKGNAIDKSKSFEGTTKRLVDWMKLKFVNKRGKNCFDSELGYEKYISKRTNK
;
A
#
# COMPACT_ATOMS: atom_id res chain seq x y z
N MET A 1 -30.54 -22.18 -4.97
CA MET A 1 -29.40 -21.99 -4.05
C MET A 1 -28.15 -22.42 -4.78
N GLN A 2 -27.20 -21.53 -5.02
CA GLN A 2 -25.89 -21.96 -5.49
C GLN A 2 -25.17 -22.68 -4.33
N THR A 3 -24.66 -23.88 -4.61
CA THR A 3 -23.79 -24.65 -3.72
C THR A 3 -22.37 -24.10 -3.80
N GLU A 4 -21.59 -24.29 -2.72
CA GLU A 4 -20.15 -24.02 -2.72
C GLU A 4 -19.49 -24.67 -3.95
N LYS A 5 -18.67 -23.91 -4.67
CA LYS A 5 -17.92 -24.41 -5.82
C LYS A 5 -16.46 -24.60 -5.45
N GLN A 6 -15.86 -25.67 -5.97
CA GLN A 6 -14.44 -25.96 -5.80
C GLN A 6 -13.79 -26.04 -7.17
N LEU A 7 -12.68 -25.34 -7.36
CA LEU A 7 -11.92 -25.32 -8.61
C LEU A 7 -10.47 -25.68 -8.34
N LYS A 8 -10.00 -26.77 -8.94
CA LYS A 8 -8.57 -27.07 -8.99
C LYS A 8 -7.91 -26.16 -10.01
N ILE A 9 -6.83 -25.51 -9.61
CA ILE A 9 -6.13 -24.56 -10.48
C ILE A 9 -5.22 -25.32 -11.44
N LEU A 10 -5.38 -25.00 -12.73
CA LEU A 10 -4.58 -25.49 -13.84
C LEU A 10 -4.22 -24.28 -14.72
N THR A 11 -3.01 -24.27 -15.27
CA THR A 11 -2.67 -23.31 -16.34
C THR A 11 -3.33 -23.69 -17.65
N GLU A 12 -3.32 -22.78 -18.63
CA GLU A 12 -3.74 -23.08 -20.01
C GLU A 12 -2.90 -24.21 -20.64
N SER A 13 -1.65 -24.37 -20.20
CA SER A 13 -0.74 -25.44 -20.61
C SER A 13 -0.93 -26.75 -19.82
N GLY A 14 -1.87 -26.79 -18.89
CA GLY A 14 -2.23 -27.97 -18.09
C GLY A 14 -1.35 -28.23 -16.86
N GLU A 15 -0.52 -27.27 -16.44
CA GLU A 15 0.30 -27.41 -15.24
C GLU A 15 -0.55 -27.24 -13.97
N SER A 16 -0.36 -28.14 -12.99
CA SER A 16 -1.14 -28.19 -11.75
C SER A 16 -0.31 -27.98 -10.48
N GLU A 17 1.01 -27.98 -10.61
CA GLU A 17 1.94 -27.87 -9.48
C GLU A 17 2.64 -26.51 -9.51
N PHE A 18 2.59 -25.82 -8.36
CA PHE A 18 3.08 -24.46 -8.26
C PHE A 18 4.00 -24.29 -7.05
N GLN A 19 5.03 -23.46 -7.23
CA GLN A 19 5.60 -22.70 -6.12
C GLN A 19 4.66 -21.54 -5.82
N VAL A 20 4.47 -21.25 -4.54
CA VAL A 20 3.40 -20.34 -4.10
C VAL A 20 3.95 -19.24 -3.21
N ARG A 21 3.51 -18.01 -3.46
CA ARG A 21 3.78 -16.82 -2.64
C ARG A 21 2.46 -16.13 -2.34
N PHE A 22 2.26 -15.70 -1.10
CA PHE A 22 1.04 -15.00 -0.68
C PHE A 22 1.40 -13.77 0.15
N LEU A 23 0.64 -12.70 -0.04
CA LEU A 23 0.49 -11.60 0.89
C LEU A 23 -0.91 -11.73 1.48
N LYS A 24 -0.98 -12.34 2.67
CA LYS A 24 -2.26 -12.83 3.20
C LYS A 24 -3.21 -11.72 3.61
N GLU A 25 -2.66 -10.62 4.13
CA GLU A 25 -3.41 -9.48 4.61
C GLU A 25 -4.08 -8.74 3.44
N ASP A 26 -3.46 -8.78 2.26
CA ASP A 26 -3.92 -8.12 1.05
C ASP A 26 -4.73 -9.03 0.11
N GLY A 27 -4.85 -10.32 0.41
CA GLY A 27 -5.61 -11.24 -0.44
C GLY A 27 -4.97 -11.52 -1.81
N VAL A 28 -3.67 -11.29 -1.99
CA VAL A 28 -2.96 -11.53 -3.26
C VAL A 28 -1.93 -12.64 -3.18
N GLY A 29 -1.55 -13.16 -4.34
CA GLY A 29 -0.59 -14.24 -4.45
C GLY A 29 -0.10 -14.48 -5.86
N LEU A 30 1.03 -15.16 -5.93
CA LEU A 30 1.71 -15.57 -7.15
C LEU A 30 1.93 -17.07 -7.14
N LEU A 31 1.57 -17.70 -8.24
CA LEU A 31 1.82 -19.10 -8.56
C LEU A 31 2.90 -19.14 -9.65
N THR A 32 3.97 -19.88 -9.41
CA THR A 32 5.05 -20.09 -10.38
C THR A 32 5.13 -21.56 -10.73
N THR A 33 5.09 -21.90 -12.01
CA THR A 33 5.12 -23.29 -12.48
C THR A 33 6.54 -23.86 -12.52
N LYS A 34 6.69 -25.12 -12.93
CA LYS A 34 8.01 -25.75 -13.15
C LYS A 34 8.76 -25.18 -14.35
N LYS A 35 8.05 -24.52 -15.27
CA LYS A 35 8.63 -23.82 -16.43
C LYS A 35 8.96 -22.35 -16.13
N ASP A 36 8.84 -21.95 -14.86
CA ASP A 36 9.00 -20.57 -14.41
C ASP A 36 7.95 -19.59 -14.98
N ASP A 37 6.84 -20.10 -15.52
CA ASP A 37 5.67 -19.29 -15.88
C ASP A 37 4.98 -18.80 -14.60
N ASN A 38 4.56 -17.54 -14.61
CA ASN A 38 4.07 -16.83 -13.43
C ASN A 38 2.62 -16.44 -13.62
N TYR A 39 1.80 -16.71 -12.60
CA TYR A 39 0.37 -16.45 -12.61
C TYR A 39 -0.06 -15.79 -11.31
N LEU A 40 -0.70 -14.64 -11.41
CA LEU A 40 -1.31 -13.97 -10.26
C LEU A 40 -2.64 -14.63 -9.95
N ILE A 41 -2.97 -14.75 -8.66
CA ILE A 41 -4.31 -15.13 -8.24
C ILE A 41 -5.22 -13.91 -8.42
N LEU A 42 -6.37 -14.13 -9.06
CA LEU A 42 -7.33 -13.08 -9.42
C LEU A 42 -6.72 -11.99 -10.34
N GLU A 43 -7.54 -11.08 -10.87
CA GLU A 43 -7.09 -9.93 -11.67
C GLU A 43 -6.39 -8.84 -10.82
N SER A 44 -5.42 -9.24 -10.00
CA SER A 44 -4.77 -8.38 -9.00
C SER A 44 -3.48 -7.71 -9.49
N ILE A 45 -3.26 -7.61 -10.81
CA ILE A 45 -1.96 -7.25 -11.38
C ILE A 45 -1.42 -5.90 -10.91
N ASP A 46 -2.24 -4.86 -10.92
CA ASP A 46 -1.81 -3.53 -10.49
C ASP A 46 -1.54 -3.50 -8.98
N PHE A 47 -2.37 -4.20 -8.20
CA PHE A 47 -2.27 -4.26 -6.75
C PHE A 47 -1.06 -5.07 -6.29
N TRP A 48 -0.76 -6.19 -6.96
CA TRP A 48 0.40 -7.02 -6.67
C TRP A 48 1.70 -6.23 -6.70
N TYR A 49 1.89 -5.43 -7.74
CA TYR A 49 3.13 -4.69 -7.87
C TYR A 49 3.28 -3.61 -6.81
N ASP A 50 2.21 -2.91 -6.44
CA ASP A 50 2.25 -1.89 -5.38
C ASP A 50 2.68 -2.48 -4.03
N LEU A 51 2.25 -3.71 -3.74
CA LEU A 51 2.55 -4.40 -2.49
C LEU A 51 4.00 -4.91 -2.41
N ILE A 52 4.60 -5.32 -3.52
CA ILE A 52 5.96 -5.90 -3.51
C ILE A 52 7.10 -4.87 -3.56
N GLN A 53 6.79 -3.57 -3.57
CA GLN A 53 7.82 -2.53 -3.69
C GLN A 53 8.84 -2.63 -2.56
N ASN A 54 8.37 -2.83 -1.33
CA ASN A 54 9.21 -2.97 -0.13
C ASN A 54 9.88 -4.35 -0.06
N GLU A 55 9.09 -5.43 -0.03
CA GLU A 55 9.62 -6.80 0.06
C GLU A 55 8.87 -7.74 -0.89
N TYR A 56 9.60 -8.66 -1.53
CA TYR A 56 8.99 -9.70 -2.34
C TYR A 56 8.55 -10.87 -1.44
N PRO A 57 7.28 -11.32 -1.49
CA PRO A 57 6.77 -12.33 -0.56
C PRO A 57 7.53 -13.64 -0.65
N LYS A 58 7.82 -14.24 0.50
CA LYS A 58 8.61 -15.47 0.59
C LYS A 58 7.88 -16.67 -0.01
N LYS A 59 8.63 -17.63 -0.55
CA LYS A 59 8.07 -18.90 -1.03
C LYS A 59 7.48 -19.66 0.15
N LYS A 60 6.27 -20.19 -0.03
CA LYS A 60 5.66 -21.13 0.92
C LYS A 60 6.50 -22.40 0.96
N LYS A 61 6.82 -22.88 2.16
CA LYS A 61 7.48 -24.17 2.41
C LYS A 61 6.58 -25.06 3.24
N CYS A 62 6.48 -26.34 2.85
CA CYS A 62 5.83 -27.34 3.69
C CYS A 62 6.74 -27.73 4.86
N SER A 63 6.17 -28.31 5.93
CA SER A 63 6.96 -28.87 7.03
C SER A 63 7.89 -30.01 6.59
N CYS A 64 7.57 -30.71 5.50
CA CYS A 64 8.47 -31.68 4.86
C CYS A 64 9.54 -31.03 3.96
N ARG A 65 9.67 -29.69 3.99
CA ARG A 65 10.59 -28.86 3.17
C ARG A 65 10.27 -28.80 1.68
N ASN A 66 9.24 -29.49 1.20
CA ASN A 66 8.77 -29.35 -0.19
C ASN A 66 8.24 -27.94 -0.47
N GLU A 67 8.48 -27.44 -1.69
CA GLU A 67 8.06 -26.11 -2.17
C GLU A 67 6.95 -26.16 -3.22
N TRP A 68 6.51 -27.36 -3.61
CA TRP A 68 5.52 -27.57 -4.67
C TRP A 68 4.15 -27.94 -4.11
N PHE A 69 3.11 -27.28 -4.63
CA PHE A 69 1.75 -27.43 -4.15
C PHE A 69 0.76 -27.53 -5.31
N ASN A 70 -0.25 -28.38 -5.15
CA ASN A 70 -1.49 -28.25 -5.91
C ASN A 70 -2.35 -27.16 -5.24
N VAL A 71 -3.04 -26.35 -6.04
CA VAL A 71 -3.83 -25.22 -5.54
C VAL A 71 -5.31 -25.42 -5.89
N GLN A 72 -6.18 -25.09 -4.94
CA GLN A 72 -7.63 -25.20 -5.10
C GLN A 72 -8.32 -23.95 -4.53
N PHE A 73 -9.29 -23.40 -5.27
CA PHE A 73 -10.10 -22.28 -4.83
C PHE A 73 -11.50 -22.79 -4.46
N ASN A 74 -11.98 -22.41 -3.28
CA ASN A 74 -13.35 -22.67 -2.82
C ASN A 74 -14.11 -21.36 -2.80
N TYR A 75 -15.24 -21.31 -3.49
CA TYR A 75 -16.04 -20.10 -3.66
C TYR A 75 -17.31 -20.18 -2.82
N THR A 76 -17.53 -19.13 -2.03
CA THR A 76 -18.73 -18.98 -1.20
C THR A 76 -19.72 -18.04 -1.90
N PRO A 77 -20.91 -18.50 -2.29
CA PRO A 77 -21.89 -17.65 -2.97
C PRO A 77 -22.50 -16.60 -2.02
N ARG A 78 -22.90 -15.46 -2.57
CA ARG A 78 -23.65 -14.42 -1.89
C ARG A 78 -25.14 -14.78 -1.92
N PHE A 79 -25.77 -14.74 -0.75
CA PHE A 79 -27.17 -15.13 -0.60
C PHE A 79 -28.09 -14.29 -1.49
N GLY A 80 -28.96 -14.96 -2.25
CA GLY A 80 -29.93 -14.29 -3.13
C GLY A 80 -29.38 -13.71 -4.43
N THR A 81 -28.09 -13.92 -4.74
CA THR A 81 -27.46 -13.46 -5.99
C THR A 81 -26.74 -14.61 -6.69
N ASN A 82 -26.27 -14.37 -7.93
CA ASN A 82 -25.38 -15.30 -8.63
C ASN A 82 -23.88 -15.06 -8.37
N ASP A 83 -23.58 -14.09 -7.49
CA ASP A 83 -22.20 -13.67 -7.20
C ASP A 83 -21.57 -14.43 -6.04
N TYR A 84 -20.26 -14.29 -5.90
CA TYR A 84 -19.50 -14.79 -4.77
C TYR A 84 -19.15 -13.67 -3.77
N ARG A 85 -19.09 -14.02 -2.49
CA ARG A 85 -18.68 -13.12 -1.41
C ARG A 85 -17.28 -13.40 -0.89
N GLU A 86 -16.77 -14.62 -1.09
CA GLU A 86 -15.49 -15.06 -0.54
C GLU A 86 -14.86 -16.12 -1.45
N ILE A 87 -13.54 -16.08 -1.57
CA ILE A 87 -12.71 -17.14 -2.14
C ILE A 87 -11.73 -17.61 -1.08
N VAL A 88 -11.75 -18.91 -0.78
CA VAL A 88 -10.78 -19.56 0.10
C VAL A 88 -9.79 -20.38 -0.71
N VAL A 89 -8.51 -20.04 -0.60
CA VAL A 89 -7.43 -20.74 -1.31
C VAL A 89 -6.83 -21.83 -0.44
N PHE A 90 -6.85 -23.06 -0.93
CA PHE A 90 -6.21 -24.21 -0.33
C PHE A 90 -4.96 -24.61 -1.11
N THR A 91 -3.96 -25.08 -0.38
CA THR A 91 -2.72 -25.63 -0.95
C THR A 91 -2.49 -27.04 -0.41
N THR A 92 -2.20 -27.98 -1.31
CA THR A 92 -1.90 -29.38 -0.98
C THR A 92 -0.47 -29.67 -1.38
N CYS A 93 0.37 -30.01 -0.40
CA CYS A 93 1.78 -30.35 -0.65
C CYS A 93 1.88 -31.58 -1.56
N THR A 94 2.62 -31.48 -2.66
CA THR A 94 2.77 -32.60 -3.62
C THR A 94 3.57 -33.78 -3.08
N SER A 95 4.38 -33.57 -2.03
CA SER A 95 5.20 -34.61 -1.41
C SER A 95 4.51 -35.36 -0.27
N CYS A 96 3.83 -34.66 0.64
CA CYS A 96 3.23 -35.28 1.84
C CYS A 96 1.71 -35.16 1.91
N ASN A 97 1.06 -34.63 0.86
CA ASN A 97 -0.39 -34.45 0.74
C ASN A 97 -1.04 -33.60 1.84
N LYS A 98 -0.24 -32.90 2.66
CA LYS A 98 -0.76 -31.99 3.69
C LYS A 98 -1.52 -30.84 3.03
N VAL A 99 -2.80 -30.73 3.37
CA VAL A 99 -3.68 -29.64 2.95
C VAL A 99 -3.62 -28.50 3.97
N THR A 100 -3.57 -27.26 3.49
CA THR A 100 -3.62 -26.07 4.35
C THR A 100 -4.51 -25.00 3.71
N LYS A 101 -5.40 -24.39 4.52
CA LYS A 101 -6.05 -23.11 4.17
C LYS A 101 -4.96 -22.05 4.11
N ALA A 102 -4.68 -21.54 2.93
CA ALA A 102 -3.54 -20.66 2.68
C ALA A 102 -3.91 -19.18 2.78
N LEU A 103 -5.08 -18.82 2.26
CA LEU A 103 -5.58 -17.45 2.12
C LEU A 103 -7.12 -17.46 2.09
N SER A 104 -7.76 -16.39 2.58
CA SER A 104 -9.18 -16.03 2.35
C SER A 104 -9.18 -14.66 1.67
N ILE A 105 -10.09 -14.47 0.72
CA ILE A 105 -10.25 -13.21 -0.02
C ILE A 105 -11.73 -12.86 0.03
N ASP A 106 -12.06 -11.72 0.64
CA ASP A 106 -13.41 -11.18 0.66
C ASP A 106 -13.66 -10.38 -0.63
N ILE A 107 -14.83 -10.58 -1.24
CA ILE A 107 -15.21 -9.95 -2.51
C ILE A 107 -16.30 -8.90 -2.24
N ASP A 108 -15.94 -7.64 -2.41
CA ASP A 108 -16.80 -6.48 -2.14
C ASP A 108 -17.46 -5.88 -3.39
N TYR A 109 -17.24 -6.48 -4.57
CA TYR A 109 -17.80 -6.04 -5.84
C TYR A 109 -18.68 -7.10 -6.53
N SER A 110 -19.38 -6.67 -7.57
CA SER A 110 -20.24 -7.45 -8.46
C SER A 110 -20.21 -6.80 -9.85
N PRO A 111 -20.28 -7.56 -10.96
CA PRO A 111 -20.43 -9.01 -11.06
C PRO A 111 -19.11 -9.79 -10.85
N THR A 112 -19.21 -11.08 -10.57
CA THR A 112 -18.07 -11.94 -10.18
C THR A 112 -17.80 -13.13 -11.12
N ASP A 113 -18.44 -13.17 -12.29
CA ASP A 113 -18.32 -14.29 -13.24
C ASP A 113 -16.86 -14.58 -13.66
N ASN A 114 -16.06 -13.51 -13.84
CA ASN A 114 -14.65 -13.61 -14.24
C ASN A 114 -13.77 -14.33 -13.20
N LEU A 115 -14.14 -14.30 -11.91
CA LEU A 115 -13.37 -14.95 -10.85
C LEU A 115 -13.34 -16.48 -11.02
N PHE A 116 -14.37 -17.04 -11.67
CA PHE A 116 -14.45 -18.47 -11.93
C PHE A 116 -13.85 -18.86 -13.28
N SER A 117 -14.09 -18.06 -14.33
CA SER A 117 -13.57 -18.36 -15.67
C SER A 117 -12.06 -18.14 -15.77
N ASN A 118 -11.54 -17.11 -15.10
CA ASN A 118 -10.13 -16.71 -15.12
C ASN A 118 -9.59 -16.56 -13.68
N PRO A 119 -9.51 -17.65 -12.89
CA PRO A 119 -9.11 -17.59 -11.48
C PRO A 119 -7.65 -17.17 -11.30
N ILE A 120 -6.84 -17.33 -12.35
CA ILE A 120 -5.43 -16.94 -12.39
C ILE A 120 -5.16 -16.19 -13.69
N SER A 121 -4.27 -15.20 -13.63
CA SER A 121 -3.86 -14.39 -14.78
C SER A 121 -2.37 -14.50 -15.01
N PHE A 122 -1.96 -14.81 -16.25
CA PHE A 122 -0.54 -14.85 -16.61
C PHE A 122 0.12 -13.49 -16.37
N CYS A 123 1.33 -13.51 -15.81
CA CYS A 123 2.08 -12.33 -15.43
C CYS A 123 3.54 -12.54 -15.84
N GLU A 124 3.94 -11.98 -16.99
CA GLU A 124 5.28 -12.14 -17.54
C GLU A 124 6.38 -11.66 -16.57
N LYS A 125 6.13 -10.57 -15.84
CA LYS A 125 7.12 -9.89 -15.01
C LYS A 125 6.59 -9.68 -13.60
N PRO A 126 6.48 -10.71 -12.75
CA PRO A 126 5.86 -10.57 -11.42
C PRO A 126 6.69 -9.73 -10.44
N ASN A 127 7.92 -9.34 -10.78
CA ASN A 127 8.82 -8.60 -9.89
C ASN A 127 9.20 -7.24 -10.46
N ILE A 128 8.22 -6.45 -10.91
CA ILE A 128 8.47 -5.07 -11.32
C ILE A 128 8.56 -4.21 -10.07
N LYS A 129 9.76 -3.67 -9.82
CA LYS A 129 9.98 -2.56 -8.90
C LYS A 129 10.03 -1.25 -9.67
N TYR A 130 9.32 -0.25 -9.18
CA TYR A 130 9.36 1.11 -9.73
C TYR A 130 10.05 2.05 -8.74
N LYS A 131 10.31 3.29 -9.15
CA LYS A 131 10.93 4.34 -8.31
C LYS A 131 9.97 4.82 -7.20
N PHE A 132 9.68 3.94 -6.26
CA PHE A 132 8.99 4.23 -5.00
C PHE A 132 9.98 4.76 -3.96
N THR A 133 9.56 5.73 -3.16
CA THR A 133 10.32 6.24 -2.02
C THR A 133 9.41 6.38 -0.81
N GLU A 134 9.84 5.78 0.29
CA GLU A 134 9.26 5.89 1.62
C GLU A 134 10.32 6.44 2.56
N PHE A 135 10.01 7.52 3.27
CA PHE A 135 10.75 7.99 4.42
C PHE A 135 10.00 7.67 5.69
N ASN A 136 10.75 7.37 6.75
CA ASN A 136 10.20 7.24 8.09
C ASN A 136 10.96 8.13 9.07
N SER A 137 10.23 8.87 9.89
CA SER A 137 10.83 9.97 10.66
C SER A 137 10.18 10.12 12.02
N TYR A 138 10.99 10.10 13.08
CA TYR A 138 10.55 10.54 14.40
C TYR A 138 10.65 12.06 14.51
N TRP A 139 9.51 12.73 14.51
CA TRP A 139 9.42 14.19 14.52
C TRP A 139 8.64 14.73 15.72
N THR A 140 9.02 15.92 16.13
CA THR A 140 8.25 16.77 17.03
C THR A 140 7.22 17.59 16.25
N GLY A 141 6.35 18.30 16.96
CA GLY A 141 5.42 19.23 16.32
C GLY A 141 6.12 20.37 15.57
N ASP A 142 7.28 20.82 16.03
CA ASP A 142 8.03 21.89 15.36
C ASP A 142 8.74 21.38 14.11
N ASP A 143 9.30 20.16 14.14
CA ASP A 143 9.85 19.52 12.94
C ASP A 143 8.78 19.38 11.83
N LEU A 144 7.55 19.01 12.21
CA LEU A 144 6.42 18.94 11.28
C LEU A 144 6.05 20.32 10.71
N LYS A 145 6.04 21.37 11.53
CA LYS A 145 5.79 22.75 11.06
C LYS A 145 6.86 23.19 10.07
N ASP A 146 8.13 22.92 10.35
CA ASP A 146 9.26 23.26 9.47
C ASP A 146 9.17 22.54 8.14
N PHE A 147 8.83 21.24 8.16
CA PHE A 147 8.55 20.47 6.95
C PHE A 147 7.40 21.09 6.14
N LEU A 148 6.26 21.38 6.77
CA LEU A 148 5.11 21.96 6.09
C LEU A 148 5.40 23.37 5.55
N SER A 149 6.23 24.15 6.26
CA SER A 149 6.71 25.44 5.80
C SER A 149 7.57 25.30 4.55
N PHE A 150 8.51 24.35 4.52
CA PHE A 150 9.32 24.07 3.34
C PHE A 150 8.46 23.63 2.15
N ILE A 151 7.49 22.73 2.36
CA ILE A 151 6.56 22.30 1.31
C ILE A 151 5.76 23.48 0.75
N TYR A 152 5.19 24.31 1.61
CA TYR A 152 4.28 25.39 1.20
C TYR A 152 5.03 26.60 0.63
N ASN A 153 6.11 27.04 1.28
CA ASN A 153 6.79 28.29 0.95
C ASN A 153 7.93 28.09 -0.06
N ASP A 154 8.74 27.04 0.11
CA ASP A 154 9.97 26.87 -0.68
C ASP A 154 9.76 25.99 -1.92
N LEU A 155 8.94 24.94 -1.79
CA LEU A 155 8.52 24.12 -2.93
C LEU A 155 7.27 24.68 -3.63
N LYS A 156 6.52 25.58 -2.97
CA LYS A 156 5.30 26.20 -3.50
C LYS A 156 4.25 25.19 -3.96
N LEU A 157 4.12 24.10 -3.21
CA LEU A 157 3.14 23.05 -3.53
C LEU A 157 1.75 23.42 -3.00
N TYR A 158 0.75 22.98 -3.74
CA TYR A 158 -0.62 22.92 -3.26
C TYR A 158 -0.69 21.87 -2.15
N VAL A 159 -1.18 22.27 -0.98
CA VAL A 159 -1.33 21.38 0.17
C VAL A 159 -2.80 21.07 0.39
N TYR A 160 -3.10 19.78 0.44
CA TYR A 160 -4.40 19.24 0.77
C TYR A 160 -4.31 18.47 2.08
N CYS A 161 -5.37 18.57 2.88
CA CYS A 161 -5.46 17.87 4.15
C CYS A 161 -6.75 17.08 4.22
N TRP A 162 -6.64 15.81 4.62
CA TRP A 162 -7.75 14.99 5.05
C TRP A 162 -7.79 15.00 6.57
N PHE A 163 -8.86 15.50 7.17
CA PHE A 163 -8.91 15.71 8.61
C PHE A 163 -10.34 15.61 9.16
N PHE A 164 -10.45 15.45 10.47
CA PHE A 164 -11.72 15.56 11.17
C PHE A 164 -11.99 17.03 11.52
N GLU A 165 -13.07 17.57 11.00
CA GLU A 165 -13.56 18.88 11.40
C GLU A 165 -14.27 18.78 12.76
N PHE A 166 -13.92 19.69 13.67
CA PHE A 166 -14.50 19.78 15.02
C PHE A 166 -15.51 20.93 15.07
N PRO A 167 -16.62 20.81 15.82
CA PRO A 167 -17.01 19.74 16.74
C PRO A 167 -17.68 18.50 16.12
N GLU A 168 -18.09 18.58 14.85
CA GLU A 168 -18.98 17.59 14.23
C GLU A 168 -18.33 16.22 14.00
N ASN A 169 -16.99 16.17 14.06
CA ASN A 169 -16.17 14.98 13.81
C ASN A 169 -16.42 14.37 12.42
N ILE A 170 -16.69 15.23 11.43
CA ILE A 170 -16.92 14.86 10.04
C ILE A 170 -15.58 14.92 9.30
N ARG A 171 -15.32 13.90 8.45
CA ARG A 171 -14.11 13.87 7.61
C ARG A 171 -14.25 14.83 6.43
N ARG A 172 -13.28 15.73 6.32
CA ARG A 172 -13.18 16.68 5.20
C ARG A 172 -11.86 16.52 4.47
N PHE A 173 -11.90 16.75 3.17
CA PHE A 173 -10.74 16.81 2.31
C PHE A 173 -10.78 18.11 1.51
N GLU A 174 -9.78 18.96 1.68
CA GLU A 174 -9.72 20.23 0.96
C GLU A 174 -8.28 20.74 0.84
N LYS A 175 -8.10 21.66 -0.10
CA LYS A 175 -6.90 22.49 -0.22
C LYS A 175 -6.86 23.49 0.94
N VAL A 176 -5.74 23.55 1.65
CA VAL A 176 -5.60 24.32 2.88
C VAL A 176 -4.52 25.40 2.74
N SER A 177 -4.76 26.56 3.37
CA SER A 177 -3.74 27.60 3.54
C SER A 177 -2.75 27.21 4.64
N PHE A 178 -1.58 27.84 4.67
CA PHE A 178 -0.58 27.58 5.71
C PHE A 178 -1.10 27.81 7.13
N ASP A 179 -1.83 28.90 7.38
CA ASP A 179 -2.44 29.14 8.70
C ASP A 179 -3.43 28.05 9.10
N LYS A 180 -4.21 27.53 8.14
CA LYS A 180 -5.16 26.44 8.39
C LYS A 180 -4.43 25.13 8.68
N ILE A 181 -3.33 24.84 7.97
CA ILE A 181 -2.44 23.71 8.27
C ILE A 181 -1.96 23.79 9.71
N ILE A 182 -1.41 24.94 10.13
CA ILE A 182 -0.89 25.13 11.49
C ILE A 182 -2.00 24.93 12.53
N LYS A 183 -3.19 25.45 12.29
CA LYS A 183 -4.35 25.22 13.19
C LYS A 183 -4.71 23.74 13.29
N ILE A 184 -4.74 23.02 12.18
CA ILE A 184 -5.09 21.58 12.16
C ILE A 184 -4.09 20.76 12.99
N ILE A 185 -2.78 20.99 12.79
CA ILE A 185 -1.75 20.20 13.47
C ILE A 185 -1.53 20.60 14.93
N THR A 186 -1.96 21.79 15.36
CA THR A 186 -1.76 22.27 16.76
C THR A 186 -3.01 22.12 17.63
N ILE A 187 -4.19 22.44 17.11
CA ILE A 187 -5.42 22.50 17.91
C ILE A 187 -6.07 21.11 18.00
N ASN A 188 -6.00 20.35 16.90
CA ASN A 188 -6.76 19.12 16.79
C ASN A 188 -5.88 17.87 16.80
N HIS A 189 -4.66 17.90 16.23
CA HIS A 189 -3.88 16.68 15.91
C HIS A 189 -4.69 15.58 15.19
N LYS A 190 -5.87 15.92 14.67
CA LYS A 190 -6.86 15.02 14.07
C LYS A 190 -6.86 15.18 12.56
N TYR A 191 -5.67 15.23 11.98
CA TYR A 191 -5.56 14.98 10.55
C TYR A 191 -5.31 13.49 10.33
N LEU A 192 -5.85 13.00 9.23
CA LEU A 192 -5.67 11.66 8.76
C LEU A 192 -4.45 11.61 7.84
N ASP A 193 -4.37 12.51 6.86
CA ASP A 193 -3.27 12.57 5.89
C ASP A 193 -3.09 13.97 5.29
N PHE A 194 -1.86 14.26 4.84
CA PHE A 194 -1.57 15.39 3.96
C PHE A 194 -1.15 14.92 2.58
N PHE A 195 -1.54 15.67 1.56
CA PHE A 195 -1.19 15.43 0.16
C PHE A 195 -0.66 16.71 -0.46
N PHE A 196 0.49 16.63 -1.12
CA PHE A 196 1.18 17.78 -1.71
C PHE A 196 1.35 17.58 -3.21
N SER A 197 0.98 18.59 -3.99
CA SER A 197 0.99 18.51 -5.46
C SER A 197 1.48 19.83 -6.07
N SER A 198 2.06 19.75 -7.27
CA SER A 198 2.45 20.93 -8.05
C SER A 198 1.26 21.57 -8.80
N TYR A 199 0.13 20.88 -8.84
CA TYR A 199 -1.11 21.31 -9.48
C TYR A 199 -2.32 21.08 -8.58
N GLU A 200 -3.43 21.73 -8.91
CA GLU A 200 -4.69 21.55 -8.20
C GLU A 200 -5.24 20.13 -8.42
N LEU A 201 -5.49 19.41 -7.33
CA LEU A 201 -6.02 18.05 -7.37
C LEU A 201 -7.49 18.07 -7.77
N ASP A 202 -7.83 17.14 -8.65
CA ASP A 202 -9.19 16.81 -9.03
C ASP A 202 -9.80 15.91 -7.94
N ASN A 203 -10.67 16.49 -7.10
CA ASN A 203 -11.24 15.81 -5.93
C ASN A 203 -11.97 14.52 -6.32
N ASP A 204 -12.64 14.48 -7.49
CA ASP A 204 -13.40 13.30 -7.95
C ASP A 204 -12.48 12.10 -8.24
N LYS A 205 -11.19 12.36 -8.51
CA LYS A 205 -10.18 11.30 -8.71
C LYS A 205 -9.53 10.83 -7.41
N ILE A 206 -9.67 11.57 -6.33
CA ILE A 206 -9.04 11.28 -5.04
C ILE A 206 -10.04 10.69 -4.05
N ILE A 207 -11.29 11.16 -4.08
CA ILE A 207 -12.37 10.74 -3.20
C ILE A 207 -12.91 9.38 -3.66
N LYS A 208 -12.84 8.38 -2.78
CA LYS A 208 -13.42 7.04 -2.99
C LYS A 208 -14.94 7.05 -2.82
N GLY A 209 -15.45 7.89 -1.93
CA GLY A 209 -16.87 7.99 -1.61
C GLY A 209 -17.12 8.86 -0.37
N SER A 210 -18.39 8.94 0.04
CA SER A 210 -18.80 9.71 1.21
C SER A 210 -19.97 9.04 1.94
N ASP A 211 -20.00 9.20 3.27
CA ASP A 211 -21.11 8.81 4.12
C ASP A 211 -21.54 9.97 5.06
N ASP A 212 -22.39 9.66 6.02
CA ASP A 212 -22.81 10.57 7.10
C ASP A 212 -21.65 11.09 7.97
N LYS A 213 -20.51 10.39 7.95
CA LYS A 213 -19.26 10.75 8.66
C LYS A 213 -18.25 11.41 7.72
N GLY A 214 -18.64 11.77 6.50
CA GLY A 214 -17.86 12.57 5.57
C GLY A 214 -17.12 11.76 4.50
N ILE A 215 -16.01 12.31 4.02
CA ILE A 215 -15.30 11.87 2.82
C ILE A 215 -14.29 10.76 3.13
N TYR A 216 -14.22 9.75 2.26
CA TYR A 216 -13.16 8.73 2.21
C TYR A 216 -12.24 8.98 1.02
N ILE A 217 -10.94 8.88 1.26
CA ILE A 217 -9.91 8.99 0.22
C ILE A 217 -9.45 7.59 -0.18
N ASP A 218 -9.17 7.41 -1.47
CA ASP A 218 -8.51 6.22 -1.97
C ASP A 218 -7.01 6.25 -1.63
N SER A 219 -6.58 5.29 -0.81
CA SER A 219 -5.29 5.27 -0.10
C SER A 219 -4.07 5.25 -1.01
N ASP A 220 -4.22 4.88 -2.27
CA ASP A 220 -3.10 4.63 -3.19
C ASP A 220 -3.06 5.57 -4.39
N LYS A 221 -3.96 6.57 -4.45
CA LYS A 221 -3.97 7.55 -5.56
C LYS A 221 -2.66 8.31 -5.70
N TRP A 222 -1.94 8.54 -4.61
CA TRP A 222 -0.62 9.19 -4.64
C TRP A 222 0.44 8.37 -5.39
N ARG A 223 0.26 7.06 -5.56
CA ARG A 223 1.17 6.22 -6.36
C ARG A 223 1.08 6.57 -7.83
N ARG A 224 -0.14 6.75 -8.36
CA ARG A 224 -0.41 7.04 -9.77
C ARG A 224 -0.22 8.53 -10.11
N PHE A 225 -0.66 9.44 -9.24
CA PHE A 225 -0.55 10.88 -9.47
C PHE A 225 0.76 11.47 -8.94
N GLU A 226 1.14 12.67 -9.38
CA GLU A 226 2.33 13.40 -8.91
C GLU A 226 2.09 14.04 -7.54
N ILE A 227 1.90 13.18 -6.54
CA ILE A 227 1.56 13.56 -5.17
C ILE A 227 2.64 13.05 -4.23
N ILE A 228 3.03 13.89 -3.27
CA ILE A 228 3.78 13.51 -2.08
C ILE A 228 2.76 13.37 -0.95
N HIS A 229 2.73 12.21 -0.31
CA HIS A 229 1.82 11.89 0.79
C HIS A 229 2.60 11.93 2.11
N LEU A 230 2.02 12.55 3.13
CA LEU A 230 2.49 12.51 4.51
C LEU A 230 1.39 11.89 5.38
N SER A 231 1.72 10.81 6.07
CA SER A 231 0.77 10.09 6.92
C SER A 231 0.38 10.90 8.16
N SER A 232 -0.74 10.52 8.76
CA SER A 232 -1.02 10.84 10.17
C SER A 232 0.11 10.37 11.09
N PRO A 233 0.29 11.06 12.24
CA PRO A 233 1.26 10.67 13.25
C PRO A 233 0.92 9.32 13.87
N PHE A 234 1.88 8.42 13.94
CA PHE A 234 1.78 7.17 14.71
C PHE A 234 2.60 7.27 16.00
N VAL A 235 1.92 7.23 17.15
CA VAL A 235 2.61 7.33 18.46
C VAL A 235 3.21 5.99 18.83
N ILE A 236 4.54 5.93 18.88
CA ILE A 236 5.29 4.76 19.35
C ILE A 236 5.73 4.99 20.78
N VAL A 237 5.18 4.19 21.69
CA VAL A 237 5.41 4.29 23.14
C VAL A 237 6.91 4.25 23.44
N GLY A 238 7.40 5.36 24.02
CA GLY A 238 8.79 5.50 24.43
C GLY A 238 9.77 5.91 23.33
N TYR A 239 9.33 6.09 22.08
CA TYR A 239 10.16 6.61 20.99
C TYR A 239 9.68 7.99 20.55
N GLY A 240 8.37 8.21 20.49
CA GLY A 240 7.76 9.48 20.09
C GLY A 240 6.79 9.30 18.94
N THR A 241 6.63 10.34 18.13
CA THR A 241 5.69 10.37 17.02
C THR A 241 6.41 10.03 15.73
N LEU A 242 5.98 8.95 15.07
CA LEU A 242 6.50 8.49 13.79
C LEU A 242 5.62 8.99 12.65
N TYR A 243 6.26 9.50 11.61
CA TYR A 243 5.63 9.93 10.37
C TYR A 243 6.19 9.14 9.20
N TYR A 244 5.35 8.92 8.20
CA TYR A 244 5.75 8.33 6.93
C TYR A 244 5.50 9.32 5.80
N ILE A 245 6.48 9.44 4.91
CA ILE A 245 6.36 10.26 3.70
C ILE A 245 6.54 9.36 2.50
N HIS A 246 5.56 9.36 1.59
CA HIS A 246 5.53 8.51 0.42
C HIS A 246 5.46 9.34 -0.86
N PHE A 247 6.20 8.91 -1.88
CA PHE A 247 5.99 9.35 -3.24
C PHE A 247 6.56 8.32 -4.22
N CYS A 248 6.08 8.36 -5.47
CA CYS A 248 6.64 7.54 -6.54
C CYS A 248 7.04 8.44 -7.70
N ASN A 249 8.28 8.32 -8.18
CA ASN A 249 8.70 8.98 -9.44
C ASN A 249 8.38 8.14 -10.68
N GLN A 250 7.82 6.94 -10.47
CA GLN A 250 7.27 6.08 -11.50
C GLN A 250 5.95 5.51 -11.00
N TYR A 251 5.06 5.16 -11.92
CA TYR A 251 3.84 4.41 -11.61
C TYR A 251 3.73 3.23 -12.57
N LEU A 252 2.83 2.29 -12.27
CA LEU A 252 2.59 1.15 -13.12
C LEU A 252 1.35 1.34 -13.97
N ASP A 253 1.49 1.02 -15.24
CA ASP A 253 0.40 0.97 -16.21
C ASP A 253 0.57 -0.30 -17.03
N LYS A 254 -0.40 -1.23 -16.90
CA LYS A 254 -0.45 -2.47 -17.67
C LYS A 254 0.87 -3.25 -17.66
N GLY A 255 1.48 -3.38 -16.47
CA GLY A 255 2.74 -4.11 -16.30
C GLY A 255 3.99 -3.38 -16.82
N ASN A 256 3.93 -2.07 -17.04
CA ASN A 256 5.09 -1.25 -17.37
C ASN A 256 5.29 -0.13 -16.36
N ALA A 257 6.54 0.11 -15.96
CA ALA A 257 6.90 1.25 -15.13
C ALA A 257 7.03 2.50 -16.01
N ILE A 258 6.16 3.48 -15.79
CA ILE A 258 6.14 4.76 -16.51
C ILE A 258 6.71 5.84 -15.59
N ASP A 259 7.70 6.61 -16.08
CA ASP A 259 8.25 7.77 -15.37
C ASP A 259 7.21 8.88 -15.26
N LYS A 260 7.11 9.50 -14.07
CA LYS A 260 6.39 10.76 -13.88
C LYS A 260 7.20 11.92 -14.48
N SER A 261 6.61 13.12 -14.49
CA SER A 261 7.25 14.28 -15.10
C SER A 261 8.59 14.62 -14.46
N LYS A 262 9.48 15.22 -15.26
CA LYS A 262 10.76 15.74 -14.78
C LYS A 262 10.61 16.85 -13.75
N SER A 263 9.50 17.59 -13.79
CA SER A 263 9.16 18.60 -12.79
C SER A 263 8.93 17.96 -11.42
N PHE A 264 8.16 16.87 -11.38
CA PHE A 264 7.93 16.11 -10.16
C PHE A 264 9.20 15.44 -9.64
N GLU A 265 10.01 14.83 -10.51
CA GLU A 265 11.32 14.27 -10.15
C GLU A 265 12.26 15.34 -9.56
N GLY A 266 12.27 16.55 -10.12
CA GLY A 266 13.02 17.69 -9.57
C GLY A 266 12.51 18.13 -8.19
N THR A 267 11.19 18.13 -8.00
CA THR A 267 10.54 18.49 -6.72
C THR A 267 10.87 17.48 -5.62
N THR A 268 10.71 16.19 -5.91
CA THR A 268 11.00 15.12 -4.95
C THR A 268 12.49 15.05 -4.62
N LYS A 269 13.38 15.33 -5.59
CA LYS A 269 14.82 15.46 -5.33
C LYS A 269 15.13 16.59 -4.35
N ARG A 270 14.56 17.79 -4.56
CA ARG A 270 14.72 18.93 -3.63
C ARG A 270 14.23 18.58 -2.23
N LEU A 271 13.12 17.84 -2.13
CA LEU A 271 12.64 17.33 -0.85
C LEU A 271 13.66 16.39 -0.19
N VAL A 272 14.16 15.39 -0.91
CA VAL A 272 15.16 14.44 -0.37
C VAL A 272 16.40 15.18 0.14
N ASP A 273 16.89 16.14 -0.63
CA ASP A 273 18.09 16.90 -0.29
C ASP A 273 17.87 17.79 0.94
N TRP A 274 16.69 18.42 1.05
CA TRP A 274 16.31 19.17 2.25
C TRP A 274 16.21 18.27 3.49
N MET A 275 15.60 17.09 3.37
CA MET A 275 15.49 16.12 4.47
C MET A 275 16.88 15.68 4.99
N LYS A 276 17.82 15.42 4.08
CA LYS A 276 19.21 15.08 4.44
C LYS A 276 19.96 16.21 5.13
N LEU A 277 19.68 17.46 4.76
CA LEU A 277 20.31 18.63 5.35
C LEU A 277 19.76 18.91 6.75
N LYS A 278 18.46 18.69 6.97
CA LYS A 278 17.75 19.10 8.19
C LYS A 278 17.70 18.04 9.28
N PHE A 279 17.72 16.75 8.93
CA PHE A 279 17.44 15.67 9.88
C PHE A 279 18.57 14.65 9.99
N VAL A 280 18.57 13.94 11.12
CA VAL A 280 19.53 12.88 11.41
C VAL A 280 19.17 11.62 10.62
N ASN A 281 20.10 11.18 9.75
CA ASN A 281 19.96 9.97 8.93
C ASN A 281 20.98 8.89 9.34
N LYS A 282 20.89 8.45 10.60
CA LYS A 282 21.79 7.41 11.15
C LYS A 282 21.10 6.07 11.41
N ARG A 283 19.76 6.03 11.42
CA ARG A 283 18.98 4.79 11.62
C ARG A 283 18.88 3.92 10.35
N GLY A 284 19.11 4.51 9.18
CA GLY A 284 19.08 3.83 7.89
C GLY A 284 18.79 4.83 6.77
N LYS A 285 19.12 4.48 5.51
CA LYS A 285 19.14 5.39 4.34
C LYS A 285 17.91 6.30 4.17
N ASN A 286 16.73 5.84 4.57
CA ASN A 286 15.45 6.54 4.42
C ASN A 286 14.85 6.99 5.77
N CYS A 287 15.65 7.00 6.84
CA CYS A 287 15.24 7.42 8.16
C CYS A 287 15.70 8.86 8.39
N PHE A 288 14.80 9.79 8.67
CA PHE A 288 15.12 11.21 8.84
C PHE A 288 14.54 11.73 10.13
N ASP A 289 15.20 11.38 11.23
CA ASP A 289 14.73 11.65 12.58
C ASP A 289 15.17 13.05 13.05
N SER A 290 14.38 13.69 13.91
CA SER A 290 14.90 14.83 14.68
C SER A 290 16.03 14.37 15.62
N GLU A 291 16.88 15.29 16.06
CA GLU A 291 17.95 14.95 17.00
C GLU A 291 17.39 14.26 18.25
N LEU A 292 16.33 14.84 18.83
CA LEU A 292 15.61 14.27 19.98
C LEU A 292 15.00 12.89 19.67
N GLY A 293 14.42 12.72 18.49
CA GLY A 293 13.84 11.44 18.07
C GLY A 293 14.92 10.35 17.97
N TYR A 294 16.06 10.69 17.38
CA TYR A 294 17.20 9.79 17.24
C TYR A 294 17.84 9.42 18.59
N GLU A 295 18.02 10.38 19.50
CA GLU A 295 18.56 10.13 20.85
C GLU A 295 17.67 9.18 21.67
N LYS A 296 16.35 9.38 21.61
CA LYS A 296 15.37 8.47 22.24
C LYS A 296 15.45 7.06 21.65
N TYR A 297 15.61 6.95 20.34
CA TYR A 297 15.76 5.66 19.68
C TYR A 297 17.02 4.91 20.13
N ILE A 298 18.17 5.60 20.20
CA ILE A 298 19.45 4.99 20.60
C ILE A 298 19.43 4.58 22.07
N SER A 299 18.99 5.46 22.97
CA SER A 299 18.95 5.16 24.42
C SER A 299 18.10 3.93 24.75
N LYS A 300 16.99 3.72 24.04
CA LYS A 300 16.14 2.52 24.16
C LYS A 300 16.81 1.25 23.67
N ARG A 301 17.74 1.33 22.71
CA ARG A 301 18.47 0.18 22.17
C ARG A 301 19.67 -0.20 23.01
N THR A 302 20.35 0.77 23.63
CA THR A 302 21.48 0.51 24.52
C THR A 302 21.06 -0.01 25.90
N ASN A 303 19.80 0.23 26.31
CA ASN A 303 19.23 -0.26 27.56
C ASN A 303 18.54 -1.65 27.42
N LYS A 304 18.77 -2.37 26.32
CA LYS A 304 18.37 -3.76 26.09
C LYS A 304 19.60 -4.64 26.01
#